data_AF-A0A366EBQ7-F1
#
_entry.id   AF-A0A366EBQ7-F1
#
_cell.length_a   1.000
_cell.length_b   1.000
_cell.length_c   1.000
_cell.angle_alpha   90.00
_cell.angle_beta   90.00
_cell.angle_gamma   90.00
#
_symmetry.space_group_name_H-M   'P 1'
#
loop_
_entity.id
_entity.type
_entity.pdbx_description
1 polymer ?
#
loop_
_entity_poly.entity_id
_entity_poly.type
_entity_poly.pdbx_seq_one_letter_code
_entity_poly.pdbx_strand_id
1 'polypeptide(L)'
;MKRTAEIVLGIIGTVVYALSAAMGGFVIWLQNNPDFLEEITAQARADSPQMEIPDAQTLIDSLGSGGVVLLVASIIAVVAGIVAMILLKGNNRPKTAGIIFIATAVILPFIPGAPGIFVGIFYVIAGILALARKPKQDIATI
;
A
#
# COMPACT_ATOMS: atom_id res chain seq x y z
N MET A 1 25.40 -15.19 -1.38
CA MET A 1 24.77 -13.99 -0.81
C MET A 1 23.28 -14.24 -0.76
N LYS A 2 22.69 -14.22 0.44
CA LYS A 2 21.24 -14.37 0.59
C LYS A 2 20.62 -12.98 0.41
N ARG A 3 19.69 -12.82 -0.52
CA ARG A 3 18.92 -11.58 -0.79
C ARG A 3 17.89 -11.29 0.34
N THR A 4 18.15 -11.76 1.56
CA THR A 4 17.20 -11.80 2.68
C THR A 4 16.70 -10.42 3.08
N ALA A 5 17.58 -9.42 3.16
CA ALA A 5 17.19 -8.06 3.53
C ALA A 5 16.16 -7.45 2.56
N GLU A 6 16.35 -7.65 1.25
CA GLU A 6 15.45 -7.14 0.20
C GLU A 6 14.09 -7.86 0.27
N ILE A 7 14.10 -9.17 0.51
CA ILE A 7 12.88 -9.97 0.67
C ILE A 7 12.12 -9.57 1.93
N VAL A 8 12.80 -9.41 3.07
CA VAL A 8 12.16 -9.01 4.34
C VAL A 8 11.53 -7.62 4.21
N LEU A 9 12.23 -6.65 3.62
CA LEU A 9 11.67 -5.32 3.36
C LEU A 9 10.51 -5.36 2.36
N GLY A 10 10.61 -6.19 1.33
CA GLY A 10 9.51 -6.46 0.39
C GLY A 10 8.28 -7.05 1.08
N ILE A 11 8.46 -7.99 2.03
CA ILE A 11 7.36 -8.55 2.82
C ILE A 11 6.72 -7.44 3.66
N ILE A 12 7.51 -6.68 4.41
CA ILE A 12 6.99 -5.60 5.27
C ILE A 12 6.18 -4.60 4.43
N GLY A 13 6.72 -4.11 3.32
CA GLY A 13 5.99 -3.20 2.44
C GLY A 13 4.70 -3.82 1.88
N THR A 14 4.71 -5.11 1.54
CA THR A 14 3.52 -5.82 1.06
C THR A 14 2.45 -5.93 2.14
N VAL A 15 2.84 -6.19 3.39
CA VAL A 15 1.90 -6.19 4.53
C VAL A 15 1.31 -4.79 4.75
N VAL A 16 2.12 -3.74 4.67
CA VAL A 16 1.64 -2.35 4.80
C VAL A 16 0.62 -2.01 3.72
N TYR A 17 0.86 -2.40 2.46
CA TYR A 17 -0.13 -2.25 1.40
C TYR A 17 -1.36 -3.14 1.59
N ALA A 18 -1.23 -4.36 2.11
CA ALA A 18 -2.37 -5.21 2.42
C ALA A 18 -3.27 -4.59 3.51
N LEU A 19 -2.68 -3.98 4.54
CA LEU A 19 -3.43 -3.22 5.55
C LEU A 19 -4.11 -2.00 4.94
N SER A 20 -3.43 -1.31 4.02
CA SER A 20 -4.00 -0.17 3.29
C SER A 20 -5.20 -0.61 2.42
N ALA A 21 -5.12 -1.78 1.79
CA ALA A 21 -6.23 -2.38 1.05
C ALA A 21 -7.41 -2.68 1.98
N ALA A 22 -7.16 -3.27 3.16
CA ALA A 22 -8.20 -3.51 4.15
C ALA A 22 -8.88 -2.21 4.60
N MET A 23 -8.11 -1.14 4.80
CA MET A 23 -8.65 0.18 5.13
C MET A 23 -9.49 0.77 3.99
N GLY A 24 -9.05 0.65 2.73
CA GLY A 24 -9.84 1.05 1.57
C GLY A 24 -11.15 0.27 1.46
N GLY A 25 -11.11 -1.05 1.70
CA GLY A 25 -12.30 -1.90 1.77
C GLY A 25 -13.25 -1.49 2.90
N PHE A 26 -12.72 -1.12 4.07
CA PHE A 26 -13.50 -0.63 5.20
C PHE A 26 -14.19 0.71 4.89
N VAL A 27 -13.51 1.64 4.22
CA VAL A 27 -14.11 2.91 3.76
C VAL A 27 -15.26 2.64 2.79
N ILE A 28 -15.07 1.76 1.81
CA ILE A 28 -16.13 1.37 0.86
C ILE A 28 -17.30 0.71 1.59
N TRP A 29 -17.01 -0.13 2.59
CA TRP A 29 -18.05 -0.75 3.40
C TRP A 29 -18.86 0.31 4.16
N LEU A 30 -18.21 1.28 4.80
CA LEU A 30 -18.91 2.40 5.47
C LEU A 30 -19.80 3.19 4.51
N GLN A 31 -19.31 3.50 3.30
CA GLN A 31 -20.09 4.21 2.28
C GLN A 31 -21.35 3.44 1.84
N ASN A 32 -21.32 2.11 1.88
CA ASN A 32 -22.45 1.26 1.54
C ASN A 32 -23.36 0.93 2.74
N ASN A 33 -23.04 1.42 3.94
CA ASN A 33 -23.82 1.22 5.16
C ASN A 33 -24.12 2.58 5.81
N PRO A 34 -24.92 3.46 5.16
CA PRO A 34 -25.21 4.80 5.67
C PRO A 34 -25.91 4.77 7.03
N ASP A 35 -26.78 3.79 7.27
CA ASP A 35 -27.48 3.63 8.56
C ASP A 35 -26.51 3.48 9.73
N PHE A 36 -25.41 2.74 9.53
CA PHE A 36 -24.37 2.55 10.55
C PHE A 36 -23.59 3.84 10.81
N LEU A 37 -23.28 4.61 9.76
CA LEU A 37 -22.66 5.93 9.91
C LEU A 37 -23.60 6.92 10.60
N GLU A 38 -24.90 6.86 10.30
CA GLU A 38 -25.90 7.70 10.96
C GLU A 38 -26.00 7.37 12.45
N GLU A 39 -26.03 6.09 12.83
CA GLU A 39 -26.03 5.66 14.23
C GLU A 39 -24.79 6.17 14.97
N ILE A 40 -23.59 6.00 14.39
CA ILE A 40 -22.33 6.48 14.99
C ILE A 40 -22.32 8.00 15.13
N THR A 41 -22.74 8.74 14.11
CA THR A 41 -22.74 10.21 14.14
C THR A 41 -23.78 10.75 15.11
N ALA A 42 -24.96 10.13 15.19
CA ALA A 42 -26.00 10.47 16.16
C ALA A 42 -25.52 10.23 17.61
N GLN A 43 -24.88 9.09 17.86
CA GLN A 43 -24.32 8.77 19.17
C GLN A 43 -23.19 9.75 19.55
N ALA A 44 -22.28 10.04 18.62
CA ALA A 44 -21.19 10.98 18.87
C ALA A 44 -21.68 12.39 19.19
N ARG A 45 -22.78 12.84 18.56
CA ARG A 45 -23.43 14.14 18.88
C ARG A 45 -24.08 14.13 20.25
N ALA A 46 -24.69 13.03 20.65
CA ALA A 46 -25.27 12.88 21.99
C ALA A 46 -24.20 12.93 23.08
N ASP A 47 -23.04 12.29 22.85
CA ASP A 47 -21.93 12.25 23.80
C ASP A 47 -21.13 13.57 23.85
N SER A 48 -21.11 14.32 22.74
CA SER A 48 -20.33 15.57 22.62
C SER A 48 -21.15 16.69 21.96
N PRO A 49 -22.19 17.22 22.63
CA PRO A 49 -23.11 18.19 22.05
C PRO A 49 -22.48 19.56 21.76
N GLN A 50 -21.30 19.86 22.31
CA GLN A 50 -20.57 21.10 21.99
C GLN A 50 -19.68 20.97 20.75
N MET A 51 -19.51 19.76 20.20
CA MET A 51 -18.67 19.50 19.04
C MET A 51 -19.54 19.50 17.78
N GLU A 52 -19.14 20.27 16.77
CA GLU A 52 -19.82 20.25 15.48
C GLU A 52 -19.41 18.99 14.72
N ILE A 53 -20.28 17.98 14.77
CA ILE A 53 -20.08 16.71 14.06
C ILE A 53 -20.87 16.77 12.75
N PRO A 54 -20.20 16.68 11.57
CA PRO A 54 -20.86 16.64 10.27
C PRO A 54 -21.90 15.52 10.20
N ASP A 55 -22.92 15.69 9.36
CA ASP A 55 -23.87 14.62 9.12
C ASP A 55 -23.25 13.47 8.32
N ALA A 56 -23.89 12.29 8.39
CA ALA A 56 -23.41 11.10 7.73
C ALA A 56 -23.24 11.31 6.22
N GLN A 57 -24.14 12.08 5.58
CA GLN A 57 -24.06 12.37 4.15
C GLN A 57 -22.82 13.21 3.80
N THR A 58 -22.53 14.26 4.55
CA THR A 58 -21.33 15.09 4.37
C THR A 58 -20.06 14.27 4.58
N LEU A 59 -20.05 13.33 5.54
CA LEU A 59 -18.92 12.43 5.75
C LEU A 59 -18.74 11.47 4.57
N ILE A 60 -19.81 10.89 4.04
CA ILE A 60 -19.78 10.00 2.86
C ILE A 60 -19.26 10.76 1.64
N ASP A 61 -19.76 11.98 1.41
CA ASP A 61 -19.34 12.84 0.31
C ASP A 61 -17.85 13.24 0.45
N SER A 62 -17.39 13.46 1.68
CA SER A 62 -15.99 13.76 1.99
C SER A 62 -15.05 12.57 1.75
N LEU A 63 -15.52 11.33 1.98
CA LEU A 63 -14.76 10.12 1.68
C LEU A 63 -14.63 9.90 0.16
N GLY A 64 -15.62 10.36 -0.63
CA GLY A 64 -15.59 10.39 -2.08
C GLY A 64 -15.19 9.07 -2.72
N SER A 65 -14.43 9.11 -3.82
CA SER A 65 -13.86 7.89 -4.44
C SER A 65 -12.60 7.36 -3.75
N GLY A 66 -12.22 7.93 -2.60
CA GLY A 66 -10.94 7.66 -1.92
C GLY A 66 -10.80 6.20 -1.50
N GLY A 67 -11.86 5.57 -0.98
CA GLY A 67 -11.85 4.17 -0.57
C GLY A 67 -11.56 3.20 -1.73
N VAL A 68 -12.20 3.42 -2.88
CA VAL A 68 -12.00 2.60 -4.09
C VAL A 68 -10.59 2.78 -4.64
N VAL A 69 -10.12 4.02 -4.76
CA VAL A 69 -8.76 4.31 -5.23
C VAL A 69 -7.73 3.65 -4.31
N LEU A 70 -7.87 3.84 -2.99
CA LEU A 70 -7.00 3.26 -1.98
C LEU A 70 -6.97 1.73 -2.08
N LEU A 71 -8.12 1.08 -2.20
CA LEU A 71 -8.23 -0.38 -2.32
C LEU A 71 -7.52 -0.88 -3.59
N VAL A 72 -7.86 -0.34 -4.75
CA VAL A 72 -7.33 -0.79 -6.05
C VAL A 72 -5.83 -0.55 -6.14
N ALA A 73 -5.36 0.65 -5.76
CA ALA A 73 -3.95 0.99 -5.72
C ALA A 73 -3.17 0.02 -4.81
N SER A 74 -3.71 -0.27 -3.63
CA SER A 74 -3.07 -1.17 -2.67
C SER A 74 -3.01 -2.61 -3.18
N ILE A 75 -4.05 -3.11 -3.85
CA ILE A 75 -4.04 -4.46 -4.46
C ILE A 75 -2.96 -4.54 -5.55
N ILE A 76 -2.86 -3.53 -6.43
CA ILE A 76 -1.82 -3.47 -7.47
C ILE A 76 -0.43 -3.51 -6.83
N ALA A 77 -0.23 -2.72 -5.77
CA ALA A 77 1.04 -2.69 -5.05
C ALA A 77 1.39 -4.04 -4.41
N VAL A 78 0.42 -4.73 -3.81
CA VAL A 78 0.61 -6.07 -3.24
C VAL A 78 1.03 -7.06 -4.33
N VAL A 79 0.33 -7.09 -5.46
CA VAL A 79 0.67 -7.99 -6.58
C VAL A 79 2.07 -7.69 -7.11
N ALA A 80 2.39 -6.41 -7.33
CA ALA A 80 3.72 -5.98 -7.79
C ALA A 80 4.82 -6.38 -6.81
N GLY A 81 4.58 -6.24 -5.50
CA GLY A 81 5.51 -6.66 -4.45
C GLY A 81 5.75 -8.16 -4.42
N ILE A 82 4.70 -8.96 -4.55
CA ILE A 82 4.81 -10.43 -4.63
C ILE A 82 5.64 -10.82 -5.86
N VAL A 83 5.35 -10.25 -7.03
CA VAL A 83 6.11 -10.51 -8.26
C VAL A 83 7.58 -10.13 -8.09
N ALA A 84 7.88 -8.95 -7.51
CA ALA A 84 9.24 -8.51 -7.25
C ALA A 84 9.98 -9.46 -6.29
N MET A 85 9.33 -9.94 -5.23
CA MET A 85 9.91 -10.91 -4.30
C MET A 85 10.22 -12.25 -4.97
N ILE A 86 9.34 -12.74 -5.86
CA ILE A 86 9.59 -13.96 -6.65
C ILE A 86 10.83 -13.76 -7.54
N LEU A 87 10.99 -12.60 -8.17
CA LEU A 87 12.15 -12.26 -9.02
C LEU A 87 13.46 -12.13 -8.22
N LEU A 88 13.39 -11.74 -6.94
CA LEU A 88 14.54 -11.74 -6.03
C LEU A 88 14.93 -13.15 -5.58
N LYS A 89 13.97 -14.07 -5.49
CA LYS A 89 14.21 -15.45 -5.07
C LYS A 89 15.15 -16.13 -6.07
N GLY A 90 16.19 -16.79 -5.56
CA GLY A 90 17.21 -17.43 -6.38
C GLY A 90 18.16 -16.47 -7.12
N ASN A 91 18.10 -15.15 -6.86
CA ASN A 91 18.91 -14.13 -7.54
C ASN A 91 18.70 -14.11 -9.09
N ASN A 92 17.52 -14.50 -9.57
CA ASN A 92 17.22 -14.58 -10.99
C ASN A 92 17.28 -13.22 -11.68
N ARG A 93 16.56 -12.21 -11.18
CA ARG A 93 16.47 -10.86 -11.80
C ARG A 93 16.37 -9.74 -10.77
N PRO A 94 17.41 -9.52 -9.96
CA PRO A 94 17.37 -8.55 -8.87
C PRO A 94 17.18 -7.10 -9.33
N LYS A 95 17.74 -6.72 -10.49
CA LYS A 95 17.57 -5.37 -11.04
C LYS A 95 16.10 -5.11 -11.43
N THR A 96 15.46 -6.06 -12.09
CA THR A 96 14.04 -5.96 -12.47
C THR A 96 13.16 -5.85 -11.24
N ALA A 97 13.39 -6.68 -10.21
CA ALA A 97 12.66 -6.59 -8.95
C ALA A 97 12.83 -5.22 -8.28
N GLY A 98 14.05 -4.67 -8.30
CA GLY A 98 14.32 -3.35 -7.72
C GLY A 98 13.58 -2.22 -8.44
N ILE A 99 13.52 -2.26 -9.77
CA ILE A 99 12.75 -1.30 -10.57
C ILE A 99 11.25 -1.44 -10.25
N ILE A 100 10.71 -2.65 -10.14
CA ILE A 100 9.29 -2.86 -9.81
C ILE A 100 8.96 -2.23 -8.46
N PHE A 101 9.76 -2.46 -7.42
CA PHE A 101 9.52 -1.87 -6.11
C PHE A 101 9.55 -0.34 -6.15
N ILE A 102 10.55 0.26 -6.80
CA ILE A 102 10.65 1.73 -6.90
C ILE A 102 9.51 2.29 -7.73
N ALA A 103 9.22 1.71 -8.90
CA ALA A 103 8.13 2.16 -9.76
C ALA A 103 6.78 2.11 -9.02
N THR A 104 6.54 1.04 -8.27
CA THR A 104 5.34 0.89 -7.45
C THR A 104 5.27 2.00 -6.39
N ALA A 105 6.34 2.20 -5.63
CA ALA A 105 6.37 3.20 -4.56
C ALA A 105 6.34 4.66 -5.05
N VAL A 106 6.76 4.92 -6.29
CA VAL A 106 6.78 6.27 -6.86
C VAL A 106 5.51 6.57 -7.63
N ILE A 107 5.00 5.66 -8.46
CA ILE A 107 3.88 5.93 -9.36
C ILE A 107 2.54 5.97 -8.61
N LEU A 108 2.29 5.01 -7.73
CA LEU A 108 0.99 4.86 -7.05
C LEU A 108 0.60 6.07 -6.19
N PRO A 109 1.51 6.73 -5.44
CA PRO A 109 1.17 7.93 -4.67
C PRO A 109 0.74 9.15 -5.51
N PHE A 110 1.04 9.19 -6.81
CA PHE A 110 0.58 10.29 -7.68
C PHE A 110 -0.84 10.06 -8.22
N ILE A 111 -1.47 8.92 -7.93
CA ILE A 111 -2.87 8.71 -8.26
C ILE A 111 -3.71 9.60 -7.31
N PRO A 112 -4.61 10.46 -7.84
CA PRO A 112 -5.47 11.29 -7.00
C PRO A 112 -6.26 10.46 -5.99
N GLY A 113 -6.14 10.77 -4.70
CA GLY A 113 -6.79 10.01 -3.62
C GLY A 113 -6.03 8.77 -3.14
N ALA A 114 -4.82 8.50 -3.66
CA ALA A 114 -3.94 7.46 -3.15
C ALA A 114 -3.32 7.86 -1.80
N PRO A 115 -2.96 6.88 -0.96
CA PRO A 115 -2.24 7.18 0.26
C PRO A 115 -0.84 7.69 -0.15
N GLY A 116 -0.40 8.79 0.46
CA GLY A 116 0.84 9.46 0.09
C GLY A 116 2.08 8.56 0.14
N ILE A 117 3.21 9.11 -0.31
CA ILE A 117 4.46 8.36 -0.58
C ILE A 117 5.01 7.54 0.61
N PHE A 118 4.61 7.87 1.84
CA PHE A 118 5.05 7.20 3.06
C PHE A 118 4.68 5.71 3.12
N VAL A 119 3.58 5.30 2.49
CA VAL A 119 3.16 3.88 2.47
C VAL A 119 4.15 3.01 1.69
N GLY A 120 4.81 3.58 0.68
CA GLY A 120 5.76 2.89 -0.21
C GLY A 120 7.21 2.86 0.28
N ILE A 121 7.54 3.43 1.44
CA ILE A 121 8.95 3.64 1.84
C ILE A 121 9.76 2.33 1.92
N PHE A 122 9.14 1.24 2.40
CA PHE A 122 9.79 -0.06 2.47
C PHE A 122 10.11 -0.63 1.08
N TYR A 123 9.27 -0.37 0.09
CA TYR A 123 9.52 -0.73 -1.31
C TYR A 123 10.66 0.11 -1.90
N VAL A 124 10.73 1.41 -1.61
CA VAL A 124 11.86 2.24 -2.04
C VAL A 124 13.18 1.66 -1.52
N ILE A 125 13.26 1.36 -0.21
CA ILE A 125 14.49 0.81 0.39
C ILE A 125 14.81 -0.57 -0.19
N ALA A 126 13.82 -1.46 -0.30
CA ALA A 126 14.01 -2.78 -0.91
C ALA A 126 14.53 -2.67 -2.36
N GLY A 127 13.97 -1.72 -3.12
CA GLY A 127 14.34 -1.49 -4.51
C GLY A 127 15.75 -0.94 -4.68
N ILE A 128 16.14 0.05 -3.87
CA ILE A 128 17.51 0.60 -3.87
C ILE A 128 18.52 -0.50 -3.51
N LEU A 129 18.23 -1.31 -2.49
CA LEU A 129 19.10 -2.42 -2.10
C LEU A 129 19.23 -3.48 -3.20
N ALA A 130 18.14 -3.76 -3.91
CA ALA A 130 18.14 -4.70 -5.02
C ALA A 130 18.99 -4.20 -6.20
N LEU A 131 18.97 -2.88 -6.49
CA LEU A 131 19.75 -2.24 -7.56
C LEU A 131 21.22 -2.05 -7.22
N ALA A 132 21.54 -1.63 -5.99
CA ALA A 132 22.92 -1.35 -5.57
C ALA A 132 23.75 -2.63 -5.36
N ARG A 133 23.11 -3.76 -5.02
CA ARG A 133 23.81 -5.03 -4.79
C ARG A 133 24.19 -5.73 -6.08
N LYS A 134 25.49 -5.87 -6.32
CA LYS A 134 26.05 -6.64 -7.44
C LYS A 134 25.50 -8.08 -7.42
N PRO A 135 25.00 -8.60 -8.56
CA PRO A 135 24.65 -10.02 -8.67
C PRO A 135 25.91 -10.87 -8.46
N LYS A 136 25.76 -12.09 -7.94
CA LYS A 136 26.86 -13.06 -8.01
C LYS A 136 27.28 -13.18 -9.48
N GLN A 137 28.56 -12.98 -9.76
CA GLN A 137 29.12 -13.51 -11.00
C GLN A 137 29.06 -15.02 -10.84
N ASP A 138 28.29 -15.70 -11.69
CA ASP A 138 28.57 -17.11 -11.94
C ASP A 138 29.98 -17.12 -12.49
N ILE A 139 30.93 -17.56 -11.66
CA ILE A 139 32.29 -17.82 -12.10
C ILE A 139 32.11 -18.95 -13.11
N ALA A 140 32.05 -18.60 -14.40
CA ALA A 140 32.16 -19.55 -15.49
C ALA A 140 33.44 -20.34 -15.21
N THR A 141 33.28 -21.55 -14.70
CA THR A 141 34.39 -22.44 -14.43
C THR A 141 34.69 -23.08 -15.78
N ILE A 142 35.68 -22.47 -16.45
CA ILE A 142 36.49 -22.94 -17.60
C ILE A 142 35.71 -23.32 -18.88
#